data_AF-A0A7X1XXY0-F1
#
_entry.id   AF-A0A7X1XXY0-F1
#
_cell.length_a   1.000
_cell.length_b   1.000
_cell.length_c   1.000
_cell.angle_alpha   90.00
_cell.angle_beta   90.00
_cell.angle_gamma   90.00
#
_symmetry.space_group_name_H-M   'P 1'
#
loop_
_entity.id
_entity.type
_entity.pdbx_description
1 polymer ?
#
loop_
_entity_poly.entity_id
_entity_poly.type
_entity_poly.pdbx_seq_one_letter_code
_entity_poly.pdbx_strand_id
1 'polypeptide(L)'
;MIQKGLAELDDKATKEKTNVLAEIERLRADVAAYDRRLRIAGRCSTSSSNLHEPTGAARLDDGRAVELAAVAGRTVFDIRAGIIKDRAALKGLQEYVREVCR
;
A
#
# COMPACT_ATOMS: atom_id res chain seq x y z
N MET A 1 -1.63 -17.00 -32.84
CA MET A 1 -0.91 -17.39 -31.60
C MET A 1 -0.78 -16.23 -30.62
N ILE A 2 -0.44 -15.01 -31.07
CA ILE A 2 -0.30 -13.78 -30.25
C ILE A 2 -1.53 -13.48 -29.37
N GLN A 3 -2.74 -13.54 -29.93
CA GLN A 3 -3.98 -13.27 -29.19
C GLN A 3 -4.26 -14.23 -28.01
N LYS A 4 -3.84 -15.50 -28.10
CA LYS A 4 -4.03 -16.45 -26.98
C LYS A 4 -3.06 -16.17 -25.83
N GLY A 5 -1.81 -15.86 -26.14
CA GLY A 5 -0.82 -15.46 -25.13
C GLY A 5 -1.20 -14.15 -24.41
N LEU A 6 -1.79 -13.20 -25.14
CA LEU A 6 -2.32 -11.96 -24.55
C LEU A 6 -3.49 -12.21 -23.60
N ALA A 7 -4.42 -13.10 -23.97
CA ALA A 7 -5.57 -13.42 -23.12
C ALA A 7 -5.14 -14.14 -21.82
N GLU A 8 -4.23 -15.12 -21.91
CA GLU A 8 -3.73 -15.83 -20.72
C GLU A 8 -2.94 -14.91 -19.77
N LEU A 9 -2.18 -13.95 -20.33
CA LEU A 9 -1.47 -12.94 -19.55
C LEU A 9 -2.44 -11.99 -18.84
N ASP A 10 -3.49 -11.56 -19.53
CA ASP A 10 -4.52 -10.67 -18.99
C ASP A 10 -5.33 -11.34 -17.87
N ASP A 11 -5.70 -12.62 -18.05
CA ASP A 11 -6.42 -13.41 -17.03
C ASP A 11 -5.59 -13.55 -15.75
N LYS A 12 -4.30 -13.89 -15.89
CA LYS A 12 -3.40 -14.01 -14.73
C LYS A 12 -3.21 -12.66 -14.05
N ALA A 13 -2.96 -11.60 -14.81
CA ALA A 13 -2.77 -10.25 -14.27
C ALA A 13 -4.04 -9.75 -13.55
N THR A 14 -5.22 -10.02 -14.10
CA THR A 14 -6.50 -9.65 -13.50
C THR A 14 -6.76 -10.40 -12.21
N LYS A 15 -6.47 -11.71 -12.17
CA LYS A 15 -6.60 -12.52 -10.95
C LYS A 15 -5.67 -12.02 -9.84
N GLU A 16 -4.40 -11.80 -10.15
CA GLU A 16 -3.42 -11.29 -9.17
C GLU A 16 -3.83 -9.90 -8.65
N LYS A 17 -4.23 -8.99 -9.56
CA LYS A 17 -4.72 -7.66 -9.19
C LYS A 17 -5.92 -7.73 -8.24
N THR A 18 -6.90 -8.56 -8.56
CA THR A 18 -8.12 -8.69 -7.78
C THR A 18 -7.83 -9.25 -6.38
N ASN A 19 -6.96 -10.25 -6.29
CA ASN A 19 -6.55 -10.82 -5.00
C ASN A 19 -5.87 -9.77 -4.11
N VAL A 20 -4.94 -8.97 -4.66
CA VAL A 20 -4.26 -7.93 -3.89
C VAL A 20 -5.22 -6.83 -3.45
N LEU A 21 -6.16 -6.42 -4.31
CA LEU A 21 -7.18 -5.44 -3.94
C LEU A 21 -8.12 -5.96 -2.84
N ALA A 22 -8.51 -7.24 -2.89
CA ALA A 22 -9.32 -7.86 -1.86
C ALA A 22 -8.61 -7.86 -0.49
N GLU A 23 -7.31 -8.18 -0.45
CA GLU A 23 -6.54 -8.13 0.79
C GLU A 23 -6.40 -6.68 1.31
N ILE A 24 -6.23 -5.69 0.44
CA ILE A 24 -6.19 -4.28 0.86
C ILE A 24 -7.53 -3.85 1.47
N GLU A 25 -8.65 -4.20 0.85
CA GLU A 25 -9.97 -3.86 1.42
C GLU A 25 -10.21 -4.56 2.75
N ARG A 26 -9.77 -5.81 2.90
CA ARG A 26 -9.83 -6.53 4.18
C ARG A 26 -9.03 -5.80 5.26
N LEU A 27 -7.78 -5.43 4.98
CA LEU A 27 -6.93 -4.70 5.92
C LEU A 27 -7.48 -3.30 6.24
N ARG A 28 -8.07 -2.62 5.25
CA ARG A 28 -8.72 -1.32 5.42
C ARG A 28 -9.92 -1.43 6.36
N ALA A 29 -10.73 -2.49 6.23
CA ALA A 29 -11.85 -2.77 7.10
C ALA A 29 -11.38 -3.10 8.53
N ASP A 30 -10.37 -3.97 8.69
CA ASP A 30 -9.80 -4.32 10.00
C ASP A 30 -9.30 -3.06 10.74
N VAL A 31 -8.64 -2.13 10.04
CA VAL A 31 -8.17 -0.87 10.61
C VAL A 31 -9.32 0.09 10.92
N ALA A 32 -10.36 0.13 10.08
CA ALA A 32 -11.55 0.96 10.31
C ALA A 32 -12.35 0.50 11.54
N ALA A 33 -12.40 -0.81 11.78
CA ALA A 33 -13.06 -1.44 12.92
C ALA A 33 -12.21 -1.41 14.20
N TYR A 34 -10.97 -0.90 14.15
CA TYR A 34 -9.98 -0.95 15.23
C TYR A 34 -9.52 -2.36 15.62
N ASP A 35 -9.85 -3.38 14.81
CA ASP A 35 -9.41 -4.77 14.99
C ASP A 35 -7.92 -4.96 14.68
N ARG A 36 -7.34 -4.03 13.91
CA ARG A 36 -5.90 -3.98 13.61
C ARG A 36 -5.36 -2.55 13.68
N ARG A 37 -4.12 -2.42 14.16
CA ARG A 37 -3.36 -1.16 14.17
C ARG A 37 -2.40 -1.12 12.99
N LEU A 38 -2.37 0.01 12.28
CA LEU A 38 -1.41 0.22 11.19
C LEU A 38 -0.18 0.96 11.70
N ARG A 39 0.99 0.35 11.52
CA ARG A 39 2.30 0.96 11.83
C ARG A 39 3.11 1.11 10.55
N ILE A 40 3.66 2.30 10.33
CA ILE A 40 4.55 2.57 9.19
C ILE A 40 5.96 2.86 9.69
N ALA A 41 6.97 2.56 8.89
CA ALA A 41 8.32 2.94 9.22
C ALA A 41 8.43 4.48 9.29
N GLY A 42 8.93 4.99 10.41
CA GLY A 42 9.05 6.42 10.68
C GLY A 42 9.78 6.65 12.00
N ARG A 43 10.49 7.77 12.10
CA ARG A 43 11.20 8.18 13.32
C ARG A 43 10.80 9.60 13.67
N CYS A 44 10.39 9.81 14.91
CA CYS A 44 10.24 11.15 15.47
C CYS A 44 11.57 11.55 16.14
N SER A 45 12.29 12.52 15.58
CA SER A 45 13.50 13.05 16.21
C SER A 45 13.14 13.91 17.41
N THR A 46 13.74 13.63 18.57
CA THR A 46 13.57 14.42 19.80
C THR A 46 14.10 15.85 19.69
N SER A 47 14.93 16.16 18.68
CA SER A 47 15.46 17.50 18.41
C SER A 47 14.52 18.43 17.64
N SER A 48 13.29 18.00 17.35
CA SER A 48 12.30 18.92 16.77
C SER A 48 11.85 19.91 17.85
N SER A 49 12.03 21.22 17.58
CA SER A 49 11.80 22.38 18.46
C SER A 49 10.48 22.41 19.26
N ASN A 50 9.54 21.49 18.98
CA ASN A 50 8.19 21.46 19.55
C ASN A 50 7.94 20.24 20.45
N LEU A 51 8.95 19.41 20.73
CA LEU A 51 8.82 18.23 21.59
C LEU A 51 9.56 18.46 22.90
N HIS A 52 8.89 18.20 24.03
CA HIS A 52 9.51 18.35 25.36
C HIS A 52 10.60 17.29 25.55
N GLU A 53 11.74 17.66 26.13
CA GLU A 53 12.76 16.68 26.49
C GLU A 53 12.16 15.64 27.45
N PRO A 54 12.25 14.33 27.13
CA PRO A 54 11.71 13.30 28.00
C PRO A 54 12.50 13.25 29.30
N THR A 55 11.82 13.51 30.43
CA THR A 55 12.39 13.60 31.79
C THR A 55 12.67 12.23 32.46
N GLY A 56 12.76 11.15 31.68
CA GLY A 56 13.03 9.82 32.21
C GLY A 56 13.64 8.88 31.17
N ALA A 57 14.36 7.86 31.63
CA ALA A 57 14.88 6.81 30.77
C ALA A 57 13.69 6.03 30.16
N ALA A 58 13.30 6.39 28.93
CA ALA A 58 12.30 5.68 28.18
C ALA A 58 12.84 4.29 27.83
N ARG A 59 12.52 3.30 28.66
CA ARG A 59 12.42 1.92 28.18
C ARG A 59 11.12 1.84 27.36
N LEU A 60 11.15 1.11 26.25
CA LEU A 60 9.99 0.69 25.43
C LEU A 60 9.59 1.66 24.29
N ASP A 61 10.28 1.60 23.15
CA ASP A 61 9.66 1.39 21.82
C ASP A 61 10.78 1.45 20.76
N ASP A 62 10.68 0.59 19.75
CA ASP A 62 11.59 0.65 18.60
C ASP A 62 11.15 1.89 17.79
N GLY A 63 11.77 3.05 18.04
CA GLY A 63 11.46 4.34 17.42
C GLY A 63 11.71 4.42 15.90
N ARG A 64 11.55 3.28 15.23
CA ARG A 64 11.56 3.04 13.79
C ARG A 64 10.16 2.92 13.21
N ALA A 65 9.09 2.85 14.02
CA ALA A 65 7.71 2.78 13.51
C ALA A 65 6.77 3.78 14.19
N VAL A 66 5.84 4.33 13.40
CA VAL A 66 4.79 5.26 13.84
C VAL A 66 3.44 4.58 13.65
N GLU A 67 2.65 4.51 14.72
CA GLU A 67 1.26 4.04 14.68
C GLU A 67 0.36 5.15 14.12
N LEU A 68 -0.44 4.82 13.11
CA LEU A 68 -1.35 5.76 12.47
C LEU A 68 -2.74 5.67 13.11
N ALA A 69 -3.39 6.82 13.26
CA ALA A 69 -4.81 6.87 13.58
C ALA A 69 -5.62 6.11 12.51
N ALA A 70 -6.74 5.49 12.89
CA ALA A 70 -7.55 4.68 11.98
C ALA A 70 -7.94 5.43 10.68
N VAL A 71 -8.26 6.73 10.78
CA VAL A 71 -8.54 7.59 9.62
C VAL A 71 -7.35 7.65 8.66
N ALA A 72 -6.17 7.97 9.17
CA ALA A 72 -4.93 8.03 8.38
C ALA A 72 -4.54 6.65 7.84
N GLY A 73 -4.80 5.59 8.61
CA GLY A 73 -4.54 4.22 8.18
C GLY A 73 -5.37 3.80 6.97
N ARG A 74 -6.65 4.18 6.91
CA ARG A 74 -7.50 3.97 5.72
C ARG A 74 -6.93 4.69 4.49
N THR A 75 -6.48 5.93 4.64
CA THR A 75 -5.88 6.71 3.55
C THR A 75 -4.65 6.01 2.97
N VAL A 76 -3.80 5.38 3.80
CA VAL A 76 -2.66 4.59 3.32
C VAL A 76 -3.11 3.43 2.43
N PHE A 77 -4.17 2.73 2.81
CA PHE A 77 -4.73 1.64 1.99
C PHE A 77 -5.37 2.15 0.71
N ASP A 78 -6.07 3.28 0.74
CA ASP A 78 -6.63 3.92 -0.46
C ASP A 78 -5.52 4.28 -1.47
N ILE A 79 -4.42 4.89 -1.00
CA ILE A 79 -3.24 5.19 -1.82
C ILE A 79 -2.66 3.92 -2.41
N ARG A 80 -2.50 2.86 -1.61
CA ARG A 80 -1.93 1.59 -2.07
C ARG A 80 -2.81 0.94 -3.14
N ALA A 81 -4.12 0.96 -2.97
CA ALA A 81 -5.08 0.48 -3.96
C ALA A 81 -4.98 1.26 -5.28
N GLY A 82 -4.87 2.59 -5.20
CA GLY A 82 -4.65 3.46 -6.35
C GLY A 82 -3.39 3.09 -7.13
N ILE A 83 -2.24 3.00 -6.44
CA ILE A 83 -0.94 2.64 -7.05
C ILE A 83 -1.01 1.30 -7.79
N ILE A 84 -1.71 0.31 -7.24
CA ILE A 84 -1.86 -1.01 -7.88
C ILE A 84 -2.69 -0.92 -9.15
N LYS A 85 -3.80 -0.18 -9.13
CA LYS A 85 -4.65 0.03 -10.31
C LYS A 85 -3.87 0.76 -11.41
N ASP A 86 -3.15 1.82 -11.05
CA ASP A 86 -2.36 2.60 -11.99
C ASP A 86 -1.23 1.77 -12.62
N ARG A 87 -0.50 0.99 -11.80
CA ARG A 87 0.53 0.08 -12.31
C ARG A 87 -0.01 -0.97 -13.26
N ALA A 88 -1.19 -1.53 -12.99
CA ALA A 88 -1.84 -2.48 -13.87
C ALA A 88 -2.22 -1.83 -15.21
N ALA A 89 -2.81 -0.63 -15.18
CA ALA A 89 -3.17 0.11 -16.39
C ALA A 89 -1.94 0.47 -17.23
N LEU A 90 -0.87 0.96 -16.59
CA LEU A 90 0.39 1.29 -17.27
C LEU A 90 1.02 0.05 -17.92
N LYS A 91 1.03 -1.09 -17.22
CA LYS A 91 1.58 -2.34 -17.76
C LYS A 91 0.80 -2.80 -19.00
N GLY A 92 -0.54 -2.81 -18.92
CA GLY A 92 -1.38 -3.18 -20.06
C GLY A 92 -1.16 -2.26 -21.27
N LEU A 93 -1.05 -0.95 -21.04
CA LEU A 93 -0.76 0.01 -22.11
C LEU A 93 0.62 -0.23 -22.74
N GLN A 94 1.65 -0.48 -21.93
CA GLN A 94 3.00 -0.77 -22.43
C GLN A 94 3.04 -2.06 -23.25
N GLU A 95 2.32 -3.10 -22.84
CA GLU A 95 2.21 -4.36 -23.59
C GLU A 95 1.49 -4.16 -24.92
N TYR A 96 0.37 -3.44 -24.93
CA TYR A 96 -0.34 -3.09 -26.15
C TYR A 96 0.56 -2.37 -27.17
N VAL A 97 1.30 -1.35 -26.73
CA VAL A 97 2.22 -0.60 -27.61
C VAL A 97 3.30 -1.52 -28.20
N ARG A 98 3.85 -2.44 -27.40
CA ARG A 98 4.91 -3.35 -27.85
C ARG A 98 4.43 -4.40 -28.86
N GLU A 99 3.21 -4.92 -28.68
CA GLU A 99 2.69 -6.04 -29.45
C GLU A 99 1.85 -5.61 -30.67
N VAL A 100 1.23 -4.43 -30.62
CA VAL A 100 0.25 -3.98 -31.64
C VAL A 100 0.71 -2.75 -32.42
N CYS A 101 1.36 -1.78 -31.78
CA CYS A 101 1.72 -0.49 -32.40
C CYS A 101 3.13 -0.46 -33.02
N ARG A 102 3.79 -1.61 -33.15
CA ARG A 102 5.06 -1.70 -33.86
C ARG A 102 4.88 -1.58 -35.37
#